data_AF-A0A1Y4JR36-F1
#
_entry.id   AF-A0A1Y4JR36-F1
#
_cell.length_a   1.000
_cell.length_b   1.000
_cell.length_c   1.000
_cell.angle_alpha   90.00
_cell.angle_beta   90.00
_cell.angle_gamma   90.00
#
_symmetry.space_group_name_H-M   'P 1'
#
loop_
_entity.id
_entity.type
_entity.pdbx_description
1 polymer ?
#
loop_
_entity_poly.entity_id
_entity_poly.type
_entity_poly.pdbx_seq_one_letter_code
_entity_poly.pdbx_strand_id
1 'polypeptide(L)'
;MDLLQYFPDNSQSWIPSYIESMGMEKLAAYYDKVFIRLYGMQPGESFRVLEKVSPENYDLFMKCVYSCLCEFDLYGVHSYYLEEQGTVILRR
;
A
#
# COMPACT_ATOMS: atom_id res chain seq x y z
N MET A 1 5.08 6.12 14.98
CA MET A 1 6.01 5.46 14.05
C MET A 1 5.73 6.04 12.69
N ASP A 2 6.74 6.50 11.97
CA ASP A 2 6.53 7.07 10.64
C ASP A 2 6.59 5.95 9.60
N LEU A 3 5.48 5.64 8.95
CA LEU A 3 5.41 4.66 7.87
C LEU A 3 5.59 5.29 6.49
N LEU A 4 5.49 6.62 6.37
CA LEU A 4 5.69 7.32 5.12
C LEU A 4 7.15 7.27 4.66
N GLN A 5 8.10 7.03 5.58
CA GLN A 5 9.51 6.80 5.22
C GLN A 5 9.71 5.62 4.24
N TYR A 6 8.75 4.70 4.14
CA TYR A 6 8.81 3.56 3.22
C TYR A 6 8.25 3.88 1.83
N PHE A 7 7.74 5.10 1.61
CA PHE A 7 7.22 5.49 0.30
C PHE A 7 8.36 5.54 -0.71
N PRO A 8 8.20 4.91 -1.87
CA PRO A 8 9.22 4.94 -2.89
C PRO A 8 9.21 6.29 -3.62
N ASP A 9 10.35 6.69 -4.17
CA ASP A 9 10.46 7.90 -5.00
C ASP A 9 9.58 7.81 -6.27
N ASN A 10 9.31 6.60 -6.74
CA ASN A 10 8.45 6.29 -7.87
C ASN A 10 7.66 5.01 -7.60
N SER A 11 6.43 4.91 -8.11
CA SER A 11 5.50 3.81 -7.83
C SER A 11 6.05 2.43 -8.23
N GLN A 12 7.04 2.34 -9.11
CA GLN A 12 7.58 1.07 -9.60
C GLN A 12 9.05 0.81 -9.26
N SER A 13 9.78 1.77 -8.68
CA SER A 13 11.24 1.65 -8.50
C SER A 13 11.65 0.53 -7.54
N TRP A 14 10.75 0.12 -6.65
CA TRP A 14 10.97 -0.91 -5.64
C TRP A 14 10.69 -2.34 -6.14
N ILE A 15 9.99 -2.50 -7.26
CA ILE A 15 9.52 -3.80 -7.75
C ILE A 15 10.70 -4.74 -8.07
N PRO A 16 11.77 -4.32 -8.79
CA PRO A 16 12.86 -5.22 -9.14
C PRO A 16 13.54 -5.87 -7.93
N SER A 17 13.80 -5.10 -6.86
CA SER A 17 14.47 -5.63 -5.66
C SER A 17 13.62 -6.66 -4.90
N TYR A 18 12.29 -6.51 -4.93
CA TYR A 18 11.39 -7.50 -4.37
C TYR A 18 11.21 -8.73 -5.28
N ILE A 19 11.23 -8.57 -6.60
CA ILE A 19 11.25 -9.72 -7.50
C ILE A 19 12.49 -10.59 -7.25
N GLU A 20 13.67 -9.98 -7.06
CA GLU A 20 14.90 -10.71 -6.76
C GLU A 20 14.84 -11.45 -5.42
N SER A 21 14.21 -10.88 -4.39
CA SER A 21 14.21 -11.45 -3.04
C SER A 21 13.13 -12.50 -2.78
N MET A 22 11.91 -12.31 -3.30
CA MET A 22 10.78 -13.22 -3.03
C MET A 22 10.20 -13.88 -4.28
N GLY A 23 10.58 -13.43 -5.47
CA GLY A 23 10.05 -13.91 -6.74
C GLY A 23 8.79 -13.17 -7.18
N MET A 24 8.61 -13.07 -8.50
CA MET A 24 7.51 -12.33 -9.14
C MET A 24 6.13 -12.81 -8.70
N GLU A 25 5.90 -14.13 -8.65
CA GLU A 25 4.58 -14.68 -8.30
C GLU A 25 4.16 -14.33 -6.88
N LYS A 26 5.08 -14.43 -5.91
CA LYS A 26 4.78 -14.08 -4.51
C LYS A 26 4.55 -12.59 -4.36
N LEU A 27 5.34 -11.78 -5.06
CA LEU A 27 5.18 -10.33 -5.04
C LEU A 27 3.83 -9.92 -5.64
N ALA A 28 3.49 -10.45 -6.82
CA ALA A 28 2.20 -10.19 -7.47
C ALA A 28 1.04 -10.61 -6.58
N ALA A 29 1.08 -11.81 -5.99
CA ALA A 29 0.04 -12.28 -5.08
C ALA A 29 -0.08 -11.42 -3.80
N TYR A 30 1.02 -10.82 -3.32
CA TYR A 30 0.98 -9.88 -2.20
C TYR A 30 0.36 -8.54 -2.62
N TYR A 31 0.82 -8.00 -3.75
CA TYR A 31 0.28 -6.77 -4.33
C TYR A 31 -1.23 -6.86 -4.57
N ASP A 32 -1.70 -7.93 -5.21
CA ASP A 32 -3.12 -8.17 -5.48
C ASP A 32 -3.96 -8.17 -4.20
N LYS A 33 -3.45 -8.75 -3.11
CA LYS A 33 -4.13 -8.73 -1.80
C LYS A 33 -4.28 -7.32 -1.25
N VAL A 34 -3.22 -6.50 -1.35
CA VAL A 34 -3.26 -5.10 -0.91
C VAL A 34 -4.23 -4.31 -1.78
N PHE A 35 -4.13 -4.45 -3.11
CA PHE A 35 -5.00 -3.79 -4.06
C PHE A 35 -6.47 -4.11 -3.80
N ILE A 36 -6.83 -5.39 -3.75
CA ILE A 36 -8.22 -5.84 -3.49
C ILE A 36 -8.72 -5.30 -2.15
N ARG A 37 -7.88 -5.33 -1.10
CA ARG A 37 -8.27 -4.84 0.22
C ARG A 37 -8.56 -3.34 0.20
N LEU A 38 -7.70 -2.53 -0.41
CA LEU A 38 -7.86 -1.08 -0.49
C LEU A 38 -9.05 -0.73 -1.38
N TYR A 39 -9.12 -1.28 -2.59
CA TYR A 39 -10.19 -1.03 -3.55
C TYR A 39 -11.58 -1.37 -2.99
N GLY A 40 -11.66 -2.41 -2.15
CA GLY A 40 -12.89 -2.83 -1.49
C GLY A 40 -13.31 -2.01 -0.26
N MET A 41 -12.47 -1.11 0.26
CA MET A 41 -12.85 -0.26 1.41
C MET A 41 -14.07 0.58 1.09
N GLN A 42 -15.04 0.73 2.00
CA GLN A 42 -16.17 1.65 1.76
C GLN A 42 -15.82 3.09 2.17
N PRO A 43 -16.50 4.13 1.63
CA PRO A 43 -16.39 5.48 2.15
C PRO A 43 -16.68 5.53 3.66
N GLY A 44 -15.83 6.19 4.42
CA GLY A 44 -15.82 6.22 5.89
C GLY A 44 -15.00 5.09 6.54
N GLU A 45 -14.53 4.08 5.80
CA GLU A 45 -13.68 3.03 6.36
C GLU A 45 -12.23 3.48 6.52
N SER A 46 -11.60 2.98 7.60
CA SER A 46 -10.17 3.11 7.82
C SER A 46 -9.47 1.76 7.92
N PHE A 47 -8.20 1.73 7.54
CA PHE A 47 -7.28 0.62 7.70
C PHE A 47 -6.14 1.04 8.61
N ARG A 48 -6.10 0.47 9.82
CA ARG A 48 -5.03 0.67 10.80
C ARG A 48 -3.89 -0.30 10.52
N VAL A 49 -2.77 0.20 9.99
CA VAL A 49 -1.65 -0.62 9.51
C VAL A 49 -1.02 -1.41 10.65
N LEU A 50 -0.79 -0.76 11.79
CA LEU A 50 -0.11 -1.38 12.95
C LEU A 50 -0.90 -2.53 13.59
N GLU A 51 -2.21 -2.59 13.36
CA GLU A 51 -3.07 -3.64 13.90
C GLU A 51 -3.24 -4.83 12.95
N LYS A 52 -3.03 -4.60 11.64
CA LYS A 52 -3.40 -5.55 10.58
C LYS A 52 -2.21 -6.11 9.81
N VAL A 53 -1.04 -5.47 9.92
CA VAL A 53 0.16 -5.82 9.16
C VAL A 53 1.29 -6.15 10.14
N SER A 54 1.96 -7.28 9.93
CA SER A 54 3.14 -7.64 10.72
C SER A 54 4.27 -6.62 10.49
N PRO A 55 5.04 -6.24 11.52
CA PRO A 55 6.09 -5.22 11.38
C PRO A 55 7.13 -5.47 10.29
N GLU A 56 7.49 -6.74 10.06
CA GLU A 56 8.39 -7.18 8.99
C GLU A 56 7.89 -6.85 7.57
N ASN A 57 6.60 -6.60 7.41
CA ASN A 57 5.96 -6.33 6.12
C ASN A 57 5.64 -4.85 5.91
N TYR A 58 5.94 -3.95 6.86
CA TYR A 58 5.58 -2.54 6.72
C TYR A 58 6.18 -1.89 5.47
N ASP A 59 7.44 -2.20 5.15
CA ASP A 59 8.10 -1.65 3.96
C ASP A 59 7.37 -2.04 2.66
N LEU A 60 7.20 -3.35 2.44
CA LEU A 60 6.50 -3.88 1.27
C LEU A 60 5.05 -3.38 1.21
N PHE A 61 4.34 -3.42 2.34
CA PHE A 61 2.95 -2.98 2.41
C PHE A 61 2.81 -1.51 2.01
N MET A 62 3.63 -0.62 2.53
CA MET A 62 3.55 0.81 2.24
C MET A 62 3.92 1.13 0.78
N LYS A 63 4.87 0.40 0.19
CA LYS A 63 5.17 0.48 -1.24
C LYS A 63 4.01 0.04 -2.12
N CYS A 64 3.33 -1.06 -1.74
CA CYS A 64 2.11 -1.49 -2.43
C CYS A 64 0.98 -0.46 -2.27
N VAL A 65 0.79 0.10 -1.07
CA VAL A 65 -0.21 1.16 -0.83
C VAL A 65 0.05 2.34 -1.75
N TYR A 66 1.26 2.89 -1.76
CA TYR A 66 1.60 4.02 -2.63
C TYR A 66 1.30 3.73 -4.10
N SER A 67 1.71 2.55 -4.58
CA SER A 67 1.47 2.12 -5.96
C SER A 67 -0.03 2.01 -6.28
N CYS A 68 -0.82 1.42 -5.37
CA CYS A 68 -2.28 1.33 -5.50
C CYS A 68 -2.92 2.71 -5.56
N LEU A 69 -2.48 3.67 -4.72
CA LEU A 69 -3.02 5.02 -4.73
C LEU A 69 -2.74 5.75 -6.05
N CYS A 70 -1.52 5.61 -6.59
CA CYS A 70 -1.20 6.13 -7.92
C CYS A 70 -2.07 5.50 -9.02
N GLU A 71 -2.34 4.19 -8.93
CA GLU A 71 -3.23 3.52 -9.89
C GLU A 71 -4.69 3.96 -9.74
N PHE A 72 -5.17 4.14 -8.51
CA PHE A 72 -6.52 4.65 -8.24
C PHE A 72 -6.72 6.05 -8.79
N ASP A 73 -5.71 6.92 -8.73
CA ASP A 73 -5.76 8.24 -9.36
C ASP A 73 -5.97 8.14 -10.88
N LEU A 74 -5.35 7.17 -11.55
CA LEU A 74 -5.57 6.92 -12.98
C LEU A 74 -6.99 6.43 -13.29
N TYR A 75 -7.64 5.75 -12.34
CA TYR A 75 -9.04 5.34 -12.43
C TYR A 75 -10.04 6.40 -11.94
N GLY A 76 -9.57 7.61 -11.56
CA GLY A 76 -10.41 8.70 -11.07
C GLY A 76 -10.88 8.54 -9.62
N VAL A 77 -10.22 7.68 -8.83
CA VAL A 77 -10.57 7.40 -7.44
C VAL A 77 -9.62 8.17 -6.51
N HIS A 78 -10.02 9.36 -6.10
CA HIS A 78 -9.19 10.29 -5.30
C HIS A 78 -9.62 10.39 -3.81
N SER A 79 -10.36 9.40 -3.32
CA SER A 79 -10.96 9.40 -1.97
C SER A 79 -10.06 8.85 -0.88
N TYR A 80 -8.80 8.52 -1.16
CA TYR A 80 -7.90 7.91 -0.19
C TYR A 80 -6.97 8.94 0.46
N TYR A 81 -6.82 8.83 1.78
CA TYR A 81 -6.01 9.71 2.59
C TYR A 81 -5.12 8.90 3.54
N LEU A 82 -3.90 9.37 3.74
CA LEU A 82 -2.97 8.83 4.72
C LEU A 82 -2.91 9.75 5.93
N GLU A 83 -3.29 9.22 7.08
CA GLU A 83 -3.29 9.92 8.36
C GLU A 83 -2.27 9.27 9.31
N GLU A 84 -2.01 9.94 10.44
CA GLU A 84 -1.14 9.42 11.51
C GLU A 84 0.22 8.89 10.98
N GLN A 85 0.90 9.71 10.16
CA GLN A 85 2.18 9.37 9.52
C GLN A 85 2.14 8.03 8.77
N GLY A 86 1.05 7.78 8.04
CA GLY A 86 0.87 6.59 7.19
C GLY A 86 0.40 5.35 7.95
N THR A 87 0.15 5.45 9.26
CA THR A 87 -0.35 4.32 10.05
C THR A 87 -1.87 4.11 9.91
N VAL A 88 -2.59 5.09 9.36
CA VAL A 88 -4.01 5.01 9.05
C VAL A 88 -4.23 5.36 7.58
N ILE A 89 -4.89 4.46 6.85
CA ILE A 89 -5.39 4.71 5.48
C ILE A 89 -6.90 4.89 5.58
N LEU A 90 -7.43 6.01 5.11
CA LEU A 90 -8.85 6.37 5.19
C LEU A 90 -9.42 6.53 3.78
N ARG A 91 -10.61 5.97 3.53
CA ARG A 91 -11.39 6.27 2.32
C ARG A 91 -12.52 7.22 2.68
N ARG A 92 -12.59 8.41 2.09
CA ARG A 92 -13.64 9.43 2.35
C ARG A 92 -14.67 9.52 1.24
#